data_AF-A0ABC8UD83-F1
#
_entry.id   AF-A0ABC8UD83-F1
#
_cell.length_a   1.000
_cell.length_b   1.000
_cell.length_c   1.000
_cell.angle_alpha   90.00
_cell.angle_beta   90.00
_cell.angle_gamma   90.00
#
_symmetry.space_group_name_H-M   'P 1'
#
loop_
_entity.id
_entity.type
_entity.pdbx_description
1 polymer ?
#
loop_
_entity_poly.entity_id
_entity_poly.type
_entity_poly.pdbx_seq_one_letter_code
_entity_poly.pdbx_strand_id
1 'polypeptide(L)'
;MRKVAVGAAVVCAAAVCAAAALVVRHRMKSSGRWAKAISILKELQEKCETPTGKLCQVADAMTVEMHAGLASEGGSHLKMIISYVDNLPTG
;
A
#
# COMPACT_ATOMS: atom_id res chain seq x y z
N MET A 1 22.90 -5.58 59.39
CA MET A 1 23.48 -5.66 58.03
C MET A 1 22.71 -6.57 57.06
N ARG A 2 22.33 -7.82 57.43
CA ARG A 2 21.60 -8.75 56.52
C ARG A 2 20.28 -8.22 55.94
N LYS A 3 19.44 -7.54 56.75
CA LYS A 3 18.16 -6.98 56.29
C LYS A 3 18.32 -5.94 55.17
N VAL A 4 19.40 -5.18 55.21
CA VAL A 4 19.67 -4.10 54.25
C VAL A 4 20.11 -4.68 52.89
N ALA A 5 20.92 -5.74 52.92
CA ALA A 5 21.34 -6.47 51.72
C ALA A 5 20.16 -7.18 51.02
N VAL A 6 19.25 -7.78 51.80
CA VAL A 6 18.04 -8.42 51.26
C VAL A 6 17.11 -7.38 50.61
N GLY A 7 16.94 -6.21 51.24
CA GLY A 7 16.16 -5.11 50.67
C GLY A 7 16.71 -4.62 49.32
N ALA A 8 18.03 -4.41 49.23
CA ALA A 8 18.68 -3.99 47.99
C ALA A 8 18.50 -5.01 46.85
N ALA A 9 18.65 -6.31 47.14
CA ALA A 9 18.50 -7.37 46.14
C ALA A 9 17.07 -7.43 45.56
N VAL A 10 16.04 -7.26 46.40
CA VAL A 10 14.64 -7.26 45.96
C VAL A 10 14.34 -6.05 45.07
N VAL A 11 14.84 -4.87 45.44
CA VAL A 11 14.65 -3.64 44.64
C VAL A 11 15.33 -3.78 43.27
N CYS A 12 16.56 -4.31 43.22
CA CYS A 12 17.25 -4.56 41.96
C CYS A 12 16.51 -5.57 41.08
N ALA A 13 16.05 -6.69 41.65
CA ALA A 13 15.29 -7.69 40.91
C ALA A 13 13.98 -7.12 40.34
N ALA A 14 13.24 -6.35 41.13
CA ALA A 14 12.02 -5.70 40.67
C ALA A 14 12.29 -4.69 39.54
N ALA A 15 13.36 -3.89 39.65
CA ALA A 15 13.74 -2.93 38.62
C ALA A 15 14.11 -3.62 37.29
N VAL A 16 14.86 -4.72 37.34
CA VAL A 16 15.24 -5.50 36.15
C VAL A 16 14.00 -6.12 35.50
N CYS A 17 13.10 -6.72 36.27
CA CYS A 17 11.85 -7.28 35.76
C CYS A 17 10.96 -6.21 35.10
N ALA A 18 10.86 -5.01 35.71
CA ALA A 18 10.11 -3.90 35.15
C ALA A 18 10.72 -3.39 33.84
N ALA A 19 12.04 -3.25 33.78
CA ALA A 19 12.75 -2.86 32.56
C ALA A 19 12.56 -3.89 31.43
N ALA A 20 12.69 -5.18 31.74
CA ALA A 20 12.45 -6.25 30.78
C ALA A 20 11.01 -6.23 30.25
N ALA A 21 10.01 -6.07 31.13
CA ALA A 21 8.61 -5.97 30.72
C ALA A 21 8.35 -4.75 29.82
N LEU A 22 8.98 -3.60 30.09
CA LEU A 22 8.88 -2.41 29.25
C LEU A 22 9.51 -2.63 27.87
N VAL A 23 10.71 -3.23 27.80
CA VAL A 23 11.37 -3.55 26.53
C VAL A 23 10.52 -4.51 25.71
N VAL A 24 10.01 -5.58 26.32
CA VAL A 24 9.13 -6.55 25.64
C VAL A 24 7.87 -5.86 25.14
N ARG A 25 7.18 -5.05 25.95
CA ARG A 25 5.99 -4.28 25.53
C ARG A 25 6.31 -3.33 24.38
N HIS A 26 7.44 -2.63 24.43
CA HIS A 26 7.84 -1.73 23.36
C HIS A 26 8.14 -2.49 22.07
N ARG A 27 8.83 -3.64 22.14
CA ARG A 27 9.12 -4.50 21.00
C ARG A 27 7.86 -5.11 20.39
N MET A 28 6.92 -5.55 21.22
CA MET A 28 5.61 -6.04 20.77
C MET A 28 4.81 -4.93 20.08
N LYS A 29 4.77 -3.73 20.65
CA LYS A 29 4.07 -2.58 20.06
C LYS A 29 4.69 -2.14 18.73
N SER A 30 6.03 -2.11 18.64
CA SER A 30 6.70 -1.82 17.36
C SER A 30 6.44 -2.92 16.34
N SER A 31 6.52 -4.20 16.74
CA SER A 31 6.25 -5.34 15.88
C SER A 31 4.81 -5.32 15.34
N GLY A 32 3.82 -5.02 16.19
CA GLY A 32 2.43 -4.88 15.76
C GLY A 32 2.20 -3.75 14.76
N ARG A 33 2.88 -2.60 14.93
CA ARG A 33 2.84 -1.50 13.95
C ARG A 33 3.46 -1.91 12.62
N TRP A 34 4.57 -2.64 12.65
CA TRP A 34 5.23 -3.18 11.46
C TRP A 34 4.37 -4.22 10.74
N ALA A 35 3.74 -5.13 11.48
CA ALA A 35 2.81 -6.12 10.91
C ALA A 35 1.64 -5.43 10.19
N LYS A 36 1.06 -4.39 10.80
CA LYS A 36 0.00 -3.58 10.15
C LYS A 36 0.51 -2.83 8.91
N ALA A 37 1.73 -2.29 8.94
CA ALA A 37 2.30 -1.62 7.77
C ALA A 37 2.51 -2.61 6.61
N ILE A 38 3.03 -3.81 6.90
CA ILE A 38 3.23 -4.87 5.91
C ILE A 38 1.89 -5.33 5.33
N SER A 39 0.84 -5.46 6.15
CA SER A 39 -0.48 -5.85 5.64
C SER A 39 -1.05 -4.80 4.68
N ILE A 40 -0.91 -3.51 4.99
CA ILE A 40 -1.34 -2.42 4.10
C ILE A 40 -0.54 -2.45 2.80
N LEU A 41 0.78 -2.65 2.87
CA LEU A 41 1.63 -2.71 1.69
C LEU A 41 1.28 -3.90 0.80
N LYS A 42 0.97 -5.06 1.40
CA LYS A 42 0.53 -6.26 0.67
C LYS A 42 -0.81 -6.02 -0.04
N GLU A 43 -1.78 -5.43 0.64
CA GLU A 43 -3.07 -5.08 0.04
C GLU A 43 -2.89 -4.07 -1.11
N LEU A 44 -2.01 -3.08 -0.94
CA LEU A 44 -1.69 -2.14 -1.99
C LEU A 44 -1.04 -2.84 -3.18
N GLN A 45 -0.06 -3.71 -2.95
CA GLN A 45 0.60 -4.48 -4.01
C GLN A 45 -0.41 -5.33 -4.78
N GLU A 46 -1.29 -6.04 -4.09
CA GLU A 46 -2.32 -6.89 -4.70
C GLU A 46 -3.33 -6.06 -5.53
N LYS A 47 -3.80 -4.93 -5.00
CA LYS A 47 -4.77 -4.07 -5.70
C LYS A 47 -4.16 -3.33 -6.88
N CYS A 48 -2.89 -2.92 -6.77
CA CYS A 48 -2.16 -2.24 -7.83
C CYS A 48 -1.51 -3.21 -8.83
N GLU A 49 -1.60 -4.52 -8.63
CA GLU A 49 -1.00 -5.48 -9.55
C GLU A 49 -1.64 -5.39 -10.93
N THR A 50 -0.81 -5.19 -11.95
CA THR A 50 -1.20 -5.11 -13.36
C THR A 50 -0.52 -6.22 -14.16
N PRO A 51 -0.94 -7.49 -14.00
CA PRO A 51 -0.42 -8.57 -14.82
C PRO A 51 -0.83 -8.34 -16.29
N THR A 52 -0.06 -8.88 -17.23
CA THR A 52 -0.29 -8.68 -18.67
C THR A 52 -1.72 -9.01 -19.10
N GLY A 53 -2.32 -10.06 -18.56
CA GLY A 53 -3.73 -10.40 -18.86
C GLY A 53 -4.73 -9.31 -18.47
N LYS A 54 -4.53 -8.64 -17.32
CA LYS A 54 -5.36 -7.51 -16.89
C LYS A 54 -5.12 -6.30 -17.81
N LEU A 55 -3.88 -6.07 -18.23
CA LEU A 55 -3.55 -5.00 -19.18
C LEU A 55 -4.19 -5.23 -20.56
N CYS A 56 -4.23 -6.47 -21.05
CA CYS A 56 -4.96 -6.81 -22.27
C CYS A 56 -6.45 -6.49 -22.14
N GLN A 57 -7.09 -6.86 -21.02
CA GLN A 57 -8.49 -6.51 -20.77
C GLN A 57 -8.73 -4.99 -20.77
N VAL A 58 -7.81 -4.21 -20.19
CA VAL A 58 -7.87 -2.74 -20.22
C VAL A 58 -7.75 -2.20 -21.65
N ALA A 59 -6.83 -2.76 -22.45
CA ALA A 59 -6.66 -2.36 -23.85
C ALA A 59 -7.88 -2.71 -24.71
N ASP A 60 -8.48 -3.88 -24.48
CA ASP A 60 -9.71 -4.31 -25.16
C ASP A 60 -10.88 -3.38 -24.81
N ALA A 61 -11.05 -3.06 -23.52
CA ALA A 61 -12.07 -2.12 -23.05
C ALA A 61 -11.86 -0.71 -23.65
N MET A 62 -10.60 -0.24 -23.70
CA MET A 62 -10.26 1.04 -24.34
C MET A 62 -10.62 1.04 -25.83
N THR A 63 -10.38 -0.08 -26.52
CA THR A 63 -10.76 -0.23 -27.94
C THR A 63 -12.27 -0.14 -28.11
N VAL A 64 -13.07 -0.77 -27.24
CA VAL A 64 -14.53 -0.68 -27.27
C VAL A 64 -15.01 0.76 -27.08
N GLU A 65 -14.47 1.48 -26.08
CA GLU A 65 -14.82 2.89 -25.84
C GLU A 65 -14.44 3.76 -27.05
N MET A 66 -13.29 3.54 -27.68
CA MET A 66 -12.89 4.29 -28.88
C MET A 66 -13.90 4.10 -30.02
N HIS A 67 -14.36 2.87 -30.27
CA HIS A 67 -15.38 2.60 -31.30
C HIS A 67 -16.69 3.32 -30.97
N ALA A 68 -17.13 3.27 -29.71
CA ALA A 68 -18.36 3.92 -29.27
C ALA A 68 -18.28 5.46 -29.37
N GLY A 69 -17.14 6.06 -29.01
CA GLY A 69 -16.89 7.50 -29.13
C GLY A 69 -16.81 7.99 -30.57
N LEU A 70 -16.28 7.18 -31.49
CA LEU A 70 -16.25 7.50 -32.93
C LEU A 70 -17.61 7.32 -33.61
N ALA A 71 -18.45 6.40 -33.11
CA ALA A 71 -19.76 6.14 -33.68
C ALA A 71 -20.77 7.27 -33.43
N SER A 72 -20.67 7.97 -32.29
CA SER A 72 -21.53 9.11 -31.95
C SER A 72 -20.86 10.01 -30.90
N GLU A 73 -21.09 11.31 -31.02
CA GLU A 73 -20.75 12.28 -29.96
C GLU A 73 -21.41 11.84 -28.65
N GLY A 74 -20.63 11.79 -27.57
CA GLY A 74 -21.09 11.31 -26.26
C GLY A 74 -21.38 9.80 -26.18
N GLY A 75 -21.05 9.01 -27.22
CA GLY A 75 -21.27 7.56 -27.25
C GLY A 75 -20.40 6.75 -26.29
N SER A 76 -19.35 7.36 -25.74
CA SER A 76 -18.45 6.76 -24.76
C SER A 76 -17.87 7.83 -23.82
N HIS A 77 -17.13 7.43 -22.79
CA HIS A 77 -16.37 8.38 -21.97
C HIS A 77 -15.19 9.01 -22.72
N LEU A 78 -14.74 8.37 -23.81
CA LEU A 78 -13.76 8.93 -24.74
C LEU A 78 -14.48 9.80 -25.77
N LYS A 79 -14.22 11.11 -25.74
CA LYS A 79 -14.87 12.09 -26.61
C LYS A 79 -14.53 11.93 -28.10
N MET A 80 -13.38 11.33 -28.42
CA MET A 80 -12.91 11.11 -29.79
C MET A 80 -13.09 12.34 -30.71
N ILE A 81 -12.68 13.52 -30.22
CA ILE A 81 -12.88 14.79 -30.91
C ILE A 81 -12.14 14.83 -32.26
N ILE A 82 -12.79 15.41 -33.26
CA ILE A 82 -12.20 15.63 -34.58
C ILE A 82 -11.20 16.79 -34.50
N SER A 83 -9.94 16.52 -34.86
CA SER A 83 -8.86 17.52 -34.82
C SER A 83 -8.88 18.49 -36.00
N TYR A 84 -9.61 18.16 -37.08
CA TYR A 84 -9.56 18.83 -38.39
C TYR A 84 -8.16 18.87 -39.02
N VAL A 85 -7.27 17.97 -38.57
CA VAL A 85 -5.95 17.76 -39.17
C VAL A 85 -6.02 16.55 -40.08
N ASP A 86 -6.23 16.79 -41.37
CA ASP A 86 -6.33 15.72 -42.37
C ASP A 86 -4.97 15.35 -42.96
N ASN A 87 -4.00 16.27 -42.92
CA ASN A 87 -2.65 16.08 -43.46
C ASN A 87 -1.60 16.38 -42.40
N LEU A 88 -0.75 15.39 -42.12
CA LEU A 88 0.41 15.54 -41.25
C LEU A 88 1.64 15.98 -42.07
N PRO A 89 2.61 16.69 -41.46
CA PRO A 89 3.86 17.06 -42.14
C PRO A 89 4.64 15.84 -42.66
N THR A 90 5.24 15.95 -43.85
CA THR A 90 5.99 14.84 -44.50
C THR A 90 7.51 14.96 -44.41
N GLY A 91 8.03 16.03 -43.82
CA GLY A 91 9.45 16.38 -43.82
C GLY A 91 9.68 17.79 -44.31
#